data_AF-A0A2S9FJD5-F1
#
_entry.id   AF-A0A2S9FJD5-F1
#
_cell.length_a   1.000
_cell.length_b   1.000
_cell.length_c   1.000
_cell.angle_alpha   90.00
_cell.angle_beta   90.00
_cell.angle_gamma   90.00
#
_symmetry.space_group_name_H-M   'P 1'
#
loop_
_entity.id
_entity.type
_entity.pdbx_description
1 polymer ?
#
loop_
_entity_poly.entity_id
_entity_poly.type
_entity_poly.pdbx_seq_one_letter_code
_entity_poly.pdbx_strand_id
1 'polypeptide(L)'
;HRLGDSVAVCARLGSSEVPVDTGWFVHHVRPTADGAEMRSRFWMGGRYVGVRHGNLLANTVIRPIAARQLPDPRDLLVHCAQEMNHLAAFLPAIHARFG
;
A
#
# COMPACT_ATOMS: atom_id res chain seq x y z
N HIS A 1 -8.31 -9.71 3.65
CA HIS A 1 -8.40 -11.18 3.71
C HIS A 1 -7.98 -11.63 5.12
N ARG A 2 -8.73 -12.53 5.77
CA ARG A 2 -8.33 -13.09 7.08
C ARG A 2 -7.40 -14.29 6.87
N LEU A 3 -6.34 -14.39 7.67
CA LEU A 3 -5.33 -15.45 7.63
C LEU A 3 -5.18 -15.99 9.05
N GLY A 4 -6.02 -16.96 9.42
CA GLY A 4 -6.20 -17.33 10.82
C GLY A 4 -6.67 -16.12 11.63
N ASP A 5 -5.96 -15.83 12.73
CA ASP A 5 -6.24 -14.67 13.60
C ASP A 5 -5.65 -13.35 13.08
N SER A 6 -4.97 -13.39 11.93
CA SER A 6 -4.35 -12.22 11.31
C SER A 6 -5.21 -11.64 10.18
N VAL A 7 -4.98 -10.37 9.85
CA VAL A 7 -5.65 -9.68 8.75
C VAL A 7 -4.61 -9.18 7.76
N ALA A 8 -4.82 -9.47 6.48
CA ALA A 8 -4.05 -8.91 5.38
C ALA A 8 -4.92 -7.93 4.57
N VAL A 9 -4.42 -6.69 4.43
CA VAL A 9 -4.96 -5.69 3.51
C VAL A 9 -3.97 -5.55 2.38
N CYS A 10 -4.38 -5.90 1.16
CA CYS A 10 -3.54 -5.88 -0.03
C CYS A 10 -4.16 -4.94 -1.07
N ALA A 11 -3.36 -4.10 -1.71
CA ALA A 11 -3.85 -3.26 -2.79
C ALA A 11 -2.74 -2.93 -3.81
N ARG A 12 -3.18 -2.47 -4.98
CA ARG A 12 -2.31 -1.80 -5.96
C ARG A 12 -2.16 -0.34 -5.57
N LEU A 13 -0.94 0.16 -5.66
CA LEU A 13 -0.62 1.56 -5.49
C LEU A 13 -0.88 2.25 -6.82
N GLY A 14 -1.86 3.13 -6.84
CA GLY A 14 -2.21 3.92 -8.00
C GLY A 14 -1.54 5.29 -7.97
N SER A 15 -1.08 5.79 -9.11
CA SER A 15 -0.84 7.23 -9.24
C SER A 15 -2.18 7.97 -9.27
N SER A 16 -2.21 9.13 -8.62
CA SER A 16 -3.30 10.12 -8.65
C SER A 16 -3.19 11.07 -9.84
N GLU A 17 -2.01 11.19 -10.45
CA GLU A 17 -1.73 12.13 -11.55
C GLU A 17 -1.86 11.47 -12.92
N VAL A 18 -1.50 10.20 -13.01
CA VAL A 18 -1.51 9.44 -14.27
C VAL A 18 -2.20 8.08 -14.08
N PRO A 19 -2.86 7.53 -15.11
CA PRO A 19 -3.64 6.28 -15.02
C PRO A 19 -2.73 5.05 -15.00
N VAL A 20 -1.77 5.02 -14.07
CA VAL A 20 -0.83 3.91 -13.88
C VAL A 20 -0.88 3.44 -12.45
N ASP A 21 -0.67 2.15 -12.28
CA ASP A 21 -0.32 1.58 -10.99
C ASP A 21 1.19 1.49 -10.91
N THR A 22 1.71 1.92 -9.77
CA THR A 22 3.13 2.13 -9.50
C THR A 22 3.73 0.97 -8.70
N GLY A 23 2.89 0.18 -8.05
CA GLY A 23 3.31 -0.94 -7.22
C GLY A 23 2.17 -1.72 -6.57
N TRP A 24 2.56 -2.58 -5.64
CA TRP A 24 1.67 -3.32 -4.74
C TRP A 24 2.09 -3.08 -3.30
N PHE A 25 1.13 -3.13 -2.38
CA PHE A 25 1.42 -3.21 -0.95
C PHE A 25 0.61 -4.29 -0.26
N VAL A 26 1.15 -4.72 0.88
CA VAL A 26 0.41 -5.47 1.90
C VAL A 26 0.65 -4.85 3.26
N HIS A 27 -0.43 -4.68 4.03
CA HIS A 27 -0.40 -4.52 5.47
C HIS A 27 -0.86 -5.83 6.10
N HIS A 28 0.04 -6.48 6.84
CA HIS A 28 -0.26 -7.69 7.58
C HIS A 28 -0.34 -7.36 9.06
N VAL A 29 -1.55 -7.40 9.60
CA VAL A 29 -1.86 -7.15 11.01
C VAL A 29 -1.95 -8.49 11.74
N ARG A 30 -1.09 -8.69 12.75
CA ARG A 30 -1.07 -9.88 13.59
C ARG A 30 -1.47 -9.52 15.03
N PRO A 31 -2.14 -10.41 15.77
CA PRO A 31 -2.29 -10.23 17.21
C PRO A 31 -0.94 -10.34 17.92
N THR A 32 -0.80 -9.60 19.02
CA THR A 32 0.29 -9.72 19.99
C THR A 32 -0.31 -9.83 21.39
N ALA A 33 0.50 -10.09 22.42
CA ALA A 33 0.01 -10.15 23.81
C ALA A 33 -0.65 -8.83 24.25
N ASP A 34 -0.16 -7.70 23.76
CA ASP A 34 -0.57 -6.35 24.19
C ASP A 34 -1.46 -5.63 23.16
N GLY A 35 -1.88 -6.32 22.08
CA GLY A 35 -2.71 -5.72 21.03
C GLY A 35 -2.44 -6.32 19.66
N ALA A 36 -1.97 -5.50 18.72
CA ALA A 36 -1.66 -5.93 17.37
C ALA A 36 -0.41 -5.24 16.81
N GLU A 37 0.32 -5.95 15.95
CA GLU A 37 1.44 -5.42 15.17
C GLU A 37 1.07 -5.42 13.69
N MET A 38 1.31 -4.30 13.00
CA MET A 38 1.19 -4.21 11.55
C MET A 38 2.57 -4.23 10.88
N ARG A 39 2.76 -5.15 9.93
CA ARG A 39 3.95 -5.21 9.08
C ARG A 39 3.59 -4.85 7.65
N SER A 40 4.22 -3.79 7.14
CA SER A 40 4.01 -3.32 5.77
C SER A 40 5.10 -3.79 4.82
N ARG A 41 4.73 -4.17 3.60
CA ARG A 41 5.67 -4.44 2.50
C ARG A 41 5.18 -3.76 1.24
N PHE A 42 6.11 -3.17 0.52
CA PHE A 42 5.87 -2.42 -0.70
C PHE A 42 6.74 -2.97 -1.82
N TRP A 43 6.13 -3.23 -2.98
CA TRP A 43 6.82 -3.60 -4.21
C TRP A 43 6.55 -2.54 -5.25
N MET A 44 7.56 -1.74 -5.55
CA MET A 44 7.46 -0.54 -6.39
C MET A 44 8.30 -0.69 -7.66
N GLY A 45 7.86 -0.04 -8.74
CA GLY A 45 8.68 0.10 -9.94
C GLY A 45 8.84 -1.18 -10.76
N GLY A 46 9.65 -1.08 -11.82
CA GLY A 46 9.98 -2.20 -12.71
C GLY A 46 8.76 -2.96 -13.20
N ARG A 47 8.71 -4.28 -12.92
CA ARG A 47 7.62 -5.16 -13.35
C ARG A 47 6.26 -4.84 -12.73
N TYR A 48 6.24 -4.09 -11.62
CA TYR A 48 5.01 -3.74 -10.91
C TYR A 48 4.33 -2.49 -11.46
N VAL A 49 4.96 -1.81 -12.43
CA VAL A 49 4.36 -0.67 -13.14
C VAL A 49 3.50 -1.15 -14.31
N GLY A 50 2.28 -0.63 -14.40
CA GLY A 50 1.37 -0.89 -15.51
C GLY A 50 0.25 0.14 -15.60
N VAL A 51 -0.24 0.40 -16.80
CA VAL A 51 -1.40 1.24 -17.07
C VAL A 51 -2.64 0.60 -16.45
N ARG A 52 -3.38 1.38 -15.67
CA ARG A 52 -4.63 0.95 -15.05
C ARG A 52 -5.66 0.70 -16.16
N HIS A 53 -6.18 -0.53 -16.24
CA HIS A 53 -7.07 -0.99 -17.31
C HIS A 53 -6.48 -0.97 -18.74
N GLY A 54 -5.15 -0.89 -18.90
CA GLY A 54 -4.49 -0.89 -20.21
C GLY A 54 -4.16 -2.28 -20.75
N ASN A 55 -3.99 -2.39 -22.08
CA ASN A 55 -3.48 -3.60 -22.74
C ASN A 55 -1.94 -3.69 -22.68
N LEU A 56 -1.38 -4.86 -23.03
CA LEU A 56 0.07 -5.12 -22.95
C LEU A 56 0.91 -4.14 -23.77
N LEU A 57 0.40 -3.67 -24.92
CA LEU A 57 1.08 -2.68 -25.77
C LEU A 57 1.16 -1.30 -25.11
N ALA A 58 0.07 -0.83 -24.49
CA ALA A 58 0.03 0.43 -23.76
C ALA A 58 1.00 0.42 -22.56
N ASN A 59 1.16 -0.74 -21.89
CA ASN A 59 2.07 -0.91 -20.77
C ASN A 59 3.55 -0.70 -21.17
N THR A 60 3.96 -1.23 -22.33
CA THR A 60 5.37 -1.15 -22.78
C THR A 60 5.78 0.29 -23.10
N VAL A 61 4.88 1.10 -23.65
CA VAL A 61 5.17 2.50 -24.02
C VAL A 61 5.20 3.43 -22.81
N ILE A 62 4.31 3.24 -21.83
CA ILE A 62 4.20 4.13 -20.66
C ILE A 62 5.23 3.83 -19.58
N ARG A 63 5.69 2.58 -19.44
CA ARG A 63 6.66 2.15 -18.42
C ARG A 63 7.88 3.06 -18.23
N PRO A 64 8.62 3.48 -19.27
CA PRO A 64 9.80 4.33 -19.09
C PRO A 64 9.47 5.74 -18.60
N ILE A 65 8.30 6.28 -18.96
CA ILE A 65 7.84 7.60 -18.49
C ILE A 65 7.35 7.50 -17.06
N ALA A 66 6.49 6.51 -16.78
CA ALA A 66 5.97 6.24 -15.45
C ALA A 66 7.09 5.95 -14.45
N ALA A 67 8.15 5.22 -14.84
CA ALA A 67 9.29 4.92 -13.98
C ALA A 67 10.03 6.18 -13.49
N ARG A 68 10.01 7.27 -14.27
CA ARG A 68 10.63 8.56 -13.88
C ARG A 68 9.73 9.41 -12.99
N GLN A 69 8.44 9.09 -12.92
CA GLN A 69 7.44 9.79 -12.11
C GLN A 69 7.06 9.00 -10.85
N LEU A 70 7.73 7.88 -10.58
CA LEU A 70 7.48 7.14 -9.35
C LEU A 70 7.95 7.98 -8.15
N PRO A 71 7.14 8.07 -7.08
CA PRO A 71 7.61 8.63 -5.82
C PRO A 71 8.80 7.81 -5.30
N ASP A 72 9.67 8.44 -4.51
CA ASP A 72 10.73 7.70 -3.84
C ASP A 72 10.07 6.64 -2.95
N PRO A 73 10.40 5.34 -3.13
CA PRO A 73 9.84 4.29 -2.29
C PRO A 73 10.09 4.51 -0.79
N ARG A 74 11.12 5.28 -0.41
CA ARG A 74 11.37 5.67 0.99
C ARG A 74 10.28 6.60 1.52
N ASP A 75 9.79 7.53 0.71
CA ASP A 75 8.74 8.46 1.13
C ASP A 75 7.45 7.70 1.45
N LEU A 76 7.11 6.67 0.65
CA LEU A 76 5.98 5.79 0.94
C LEU A 76 6.14 5.02 2.24
N LEU A 77 7.35 4.55 2.56
CA LEU A 77 7.61 3.85 3.82
C LEU A 77 7.45 4.79 5.03
N VAL A 78 8.02 5.99 4.94
CA VAL A 78 7.93 7.00 6.01
C VAL A 78 6.49 7.44 6.21
N HIS A 79 5.80 7.75 5.12
CA HIS A 79 4.38 8.15 5.13
C HIS A 79 3.50 7.06 5.76
N CYS A 80 3.65 5.81 5.32
CA CYS A 80 2.92 4.68 5.89
C CYS A 80 3.20 4.53 7.39
N ALA A 81 4.45 4.67 7.81
CA ALA A 81 4.81 4.59 9.23
C ALA A 81 4.16 5.73 10.03
N GLN A 82 4.16 6.95 9.51
CA GLN A 82 3.54 8.11 10.18
C GLN A 82 2.03 7.93 10.32
N GLU A 83 1.34 7.64 9.23
CA GLU A 83 -0.12 7.51 9.23
C GLU A 83 -0.60 6.34 10.10
N MET A 84 0.07 5.19 10.03
CA MET A 84 -0.38 4.00 10.74
C MET A 84 -0.04 4.06 12.22
N ASN A 85 1.09 4.67 12.61
CA ASN A 85 1.36 4.97 14.02
C ASN A 85 0.37 6.01 14.57
N HIS A 86 0.03 7.03 13.78
CA HIS A 86 -0.98 8.00 14.17
C HIS A 86 -2.35 7.34 14.37
N LEU A 87 -2.78 6.51 13.41
CA LEU A 87 -4.02 5.74 13.51
C LEU A 87 -4.05 4.82 14.73
N ALA A 88 -2.97 4.10 15.00
CA ALA A 88 -2.87 3.19 16.16
C ALA A 88 -3.14 3.88 17.49
N ALA A 89 -2.85 5.18 17.61
CA ALA A 89 -3.05 5.95 18.83
C ALA A 89 -4.53 6.18 19.20
N PHE A 90 -5.45 6.16 18.22
CA PHE A 90 -6.88 6.43 18.47
C PHE A 90 -7.83 5.38 17.89
N LEU A 91 -7.33 4.42 17.10
CA LEU A 91 -8.15 3.38 16.47
C LEU A 91 -9.03 2.61 17.47
N PRO A 92 -8.54 2.15 18.64
CA PRO A 92 -9.38 1.45 19.61
C PRO A 92 -10.55 2.31 20.12
N ALA A 93 -10.30 3.60 20.36
CA ALA A 93 -11.31 4.52 20.87
C ALA A 93 -12.41 4.80 19.83
N ILE A 94 -12.05 5.03 18.57
CA ILE A 94 -13.05 5.25 17.51
C ILE A 94 -13.84 3.97 17.22
N HIS A 95 -13.20 2.79 17.27
CA HIS A 95 -13.88 1.51 17.09
C HIS A 95 -14.86 1.25 18.23
N ALA A 96 -14.49 1.53 19.48
CA ALA A 96 -15.41 1.39 20.61
C ALA A 96 -16.62 2.35 20.51
N ARG A 97 -16.45 3.52 19.88
CA ARG A 97 -17.53 4.51 19.72
C ARG A 97 -18.47 4.23 18.55
N PHE A 98 -17.97 3.63 17.47
CA PHE A 98 -18.68 3.57 16.18
C PHE A 98 -18.67 2.20 15.49
N GLY A 99 -17.95 1.22 16.03
CA GLY A 99 -17.82 -0.13 15.47
C GLY A 99 -19.00 -1.04 15.79
#